data_AF-A0A1W9J734-F1
#
_entry.id   AF-A0A1W9J734-F1
#
_cell.length_a   1.000
_cell.length_b   1.000
_cell.length_c   1.000
_cell.angle_alpha   90.00
_cell.angle_beta   90.00
_cell.angle_gamma   90.00
#
_symmetry.space_group_name_H-M   'P 1'
#
loop_
_entity.id
_entity.type
_entity.pdbx_description
1 polymer ?
#
loop_
_entity_poly.entity_id
_entity_poly.type
_entity_poly.pdbx_seq_one_letter_code
_entity_poly.pdbx_strand_id
1 'polypeptide(L)'
;MLAGIEIPDVTLYLVAVLALLVIWQYYKMQIMAGRILAVDIFDRSGIRMYFYVTADDDHICDVCSDANGRVFSSSQVAKRSFSPLDGKCKRAVPCASVLVGLYGGWLEARGVLERLRANLRSGQRIQLSPEEMRAMVNGQWERSISADTDRLGIHIIEAMCYEKINADVAIAGYRFVVDQAKEIRHLMLLVPAYIRLTQLLIRTGEAAEALELVERFEARFPTNRRGPHFPSDEQREMMRTKKTQLLKGLPLKIPA
;
A
#
# COMPACT_ATOMS: atom_id res chain seq x y z
N MET A 1 20.83 -42.68 31.04
CA MET A 1 20.61 -42.00 32.33
C MET A 1 19.77 -40.75 32.09
N LEU A 2 18.44 -40.90 32.01
CA LEU A 2 17.47 -39.80 31.99
C LEU A 2 16.25 -40.21 32.83
N ALA A 3 16.50 -40.78 34.02
CA ALA A 3 15.46 -41.07 34.99
C ALA A 3 15.55 -39.99 36.07
N GLY A 4 14.52 -39.13 36.15
CA GLY A 4 14.43 -38.08 37.18
C GLY A 4 14.12 -36.66 36.69
N ILE A 5 13.71 -36.48 35.42
CA ILE A 5 13.14 -35.19 35.00
C ILE A 5 11.62 -35.29 35.16
N GLU A 6 11.11 -34.88 36.31
CA GLU A 6 9.69 -34.53 36.44
C GLU A 6 9.47 -33.28 35.60
N ILE A 7 8.98 -33.47 34.37
CA ILE A 7 8.64 -32.37 33.48
C ILE A 7 7.35 -31.76 34.04
N PRO A 8 7.37 -30.52 34.57
CA PRO A 8 6.15 -29.87 35.01
C PRO A 8 5.17 -29.79 33.84
N ASP A 9 3.88 -30.01 34.10
CA ASP A 9 2.81 -29.99 33.07
C ASP A 9 2.88 -28.71 32.19
N VAL A 10 3.27 -27.59 32.82
CA VAL A 10 3.53 -26.28 32.20
C VAL A 10 4.59 -26.34 31.08
N THR A 11 5.59 -27.21 31.18
CA THR A 11 6.65 -27.33 30.17
C THR A 11 6.10 -27.84 28.84
N LEU A 12 5.09 -28.72 28.85
CA LEU A 12 4.48 -29.20 27.62
C LEU A 12 3.72 -28.07 26.90
N TYR A 13 3.01 -27.24 27.68
CA TYR A 13 2.36 -26.03 27.16
C TYR A 13 3.37 -25.01 26.62
N LEU A 14 4.49 -24.79 27.32
CA LEU A 14 5.56 -23.90 26.85
C LEU A 14 6.19 -24.39 25.54
N VAL A 15 6.45 -25.70 25.42
CA VAL A 15 6.93 -26.31 24.18
C VAL A 15 5.91 -26.15 23.06
N ALA A 16 4.61 -26.34 23.33
CA ALA A 16 3.56 -26.12 22.34
C ALA A 16 3.47 -24.65 21.88
N VAL A 17 3.56 -23.70 22.81
CA VAL A 17 3.60 -22.25 22.49
C VAL A 17 4.83 -21.92 21.66
N LEU A 18 6.01 -22.43 22.03
CA LEU A 18 7.23 -22.24 21.24
C LEU A 18 7.10 -22.84 19.83
N ALA A 19 6.55 -24.05 19.70
CA ALA A 19 6.29 -24.67 18.41
C ALA A 19 5.35 -23.82 17.55
N LEU A 20 4.25 -23.31 18.12
CA LEU A 20 3.33 -22.41 17.42
C LEU A 20 4.02 -21.10 17.00
N LEU A 21 4.85 -20.51 17.86
CA LEU A 21 5.62 -19.31 17.53
C LEU A 21 6.63 -19.55 16.41
N VAL A 22 7.31 -20.70 16.41
CA VAL A 22 8.25 -21.09 15.33
C VAL A 22 7.50 -21.31 14.02
N ILE A 23 6.36 -22.01 14.05
CA ILE A 23 5.49 -22.20 12.87
C ILE A 23 5.01 -20.84 12.35
N TRP A 24 4.60 -19.94 13.24
CA TRP A 24 4.17 -18.58 12.88
C TRP A 24 5.29 -17.76 12.25
N GLN A 25 6.51 -17.81 12.80
CA GLN A 25 7.67 -17.12 12.21
C GLN A 25 8.02 -17.71 10.85
N TYR A 26 7.99 -19.04 10.70
CA TYR A 26 8.21 -19.69 9.42
C TYR A 26 7.15 -19.26 8.40
N TYR A 27 5.87 -19.26 8.78
CA TYR A 27 4.78 -18.75 7.94
C TYR A 27 5.03 -17.29 7.51
N LYS A 28 5.41 -16.42 8.45
CA LYS A 28 5.77 -15.02 8.16
C LYS A 28 6.92 -14.92 7.15
N MET A 29 7.97 -15.72 7.32
CA MET A 29 9.09 -15.77 6.37
C MET A 29 8.65 -16.25 4.98
N GLN A 30 7.76 -17.23 4.90
CA GLN A 30 7.24 -17.75 3.64
C GLN A 30 6.37 -16.73 2.89
N ILE A 31 5.57 -15.93 3.61
CA ILE A 31 4.84 -14.81 3.02
C ILE A 31 5.81 -13.74 2.53
N MET A 32 6.80 -13.36 3.35
CA MET A 32 7.81 -12.36 2.95
C MET A 32 8.61 -12.78 1.72
N ALA A 33 8.84 -14.09 1.55
CA ALA A 33 9.46 -14.67 0.37
C ALA A 33 8.52 -14.73 -0.86
N GLY A 34 7.25 -14.33 -0.71
CA GLY A 34 6.23 -14.41 -1.77
C GLY A 34 5.81 -15.83 -2.13
N ARG A 35 6.21 -16.85 -1.34
CA ARG A 35 5.88 -18.26 -1.59
C ARG A 35 4.49 -18.64 -1.09
N ILE A 36 3.97 -17.91 -0.11
CA ILE A 36 2.61 -18.04 0.39
C ILE A 36 1.92 -16.70 0.21
N LEU A 37 0.80 -16.71 -0.53
CA LEU A 37 -0.10 -15.57 -0.55
C LEU A 37 -0.83 -15.55 0.80
N ALA A 38 -0.60 -14.52 1.61
CA ALA A 38 -1.42 -14.29 2.79
C ALA A 38 -2.83 -13.89 2.33
N VAL A 39 -3.67 -14.89 2.07
CA VAL A 39 -5.09 -14.66 1.79
C VAL A 39 -5.75 -14.40 3.13
N ASP A 40 -6.18 -13.17 3.33
CA ASP A 40 -6.92 -12.80 4.52
C ASP A 40 -8.21 -13.64 4.57
N ILE A 41 -8.62 -14.12 5.75
CA ILE A 41 -9.92 -14.80 5.88
C ILE A 41 -11.05 -13.88 5.39
N PHE A 42 -10.83 -12.57 5.51
CA PHE A 42 -11.74 -11.55 5.05
C PHE A 42 -11.75 -11.39 3.52
N ASP A 43 -10.69 -11.77 2.82
CA ASP A 43 -10.66 -11.86 1.35
C ASP A 43 -11.60 -12.99 0.88
N ARG A 44 -11.85 -14.01 1.71
CA ARG A 44 -12.85 -15.06 1.45
C ARG A 44 -14.26 -14.69 1.88
N SER A 45 -14.41 -13.80 2.86
CA SER A 45 -15.70 -13.38 3.42
C SER A 45 -16.52 -12.44 2.50
N GLY A 46 -15.89 -11.82 1.50
CA GLY A 46 -16.53 -10.84 0.62
C GLY A 46 -16.89 -9.51 1.31
N ILE A 47 -16.38 -9.27 2.51
CA ILE A 47 -16.56 -8.02 3.27
C ILE A 47 -15.58 -6.95 2.80
N ARG A 48 -14.42 -7.36 2.27
CA ARG A 48 -13.38 -6.46 1.79
C ARG A 48 -13.68 -5.94 0.38
N MET A 49 -13.45 -4.64 0.18
CA MET A 49 -13.51 -3.96 -1.11
C MET A 49 -12.14 -3.41 -1.49
N TYR A 50 -11.83 -3.40 -2.77
CA TYR A 50 -10.53 -2.98 -3.28
C TYR A 50 -10.69 -1.79 -4.22
N PHE A 51 -9.99 -0.71 -3.92
CA PHE A 51 -9.98 0.52 -4.70
C PHE A 51 -8.71 0.59 -5.52
N TYR A 52 -8.85 0.76 -6.82
CA TYR A 52 -7.72 1.16 -7.65
C TYR A 52 -7.64 2.68 -7.66
N VAL A 53 -6.54 3.20 -7.14
CA VAL A 53 -6.34 4.64 -6.99
C VAL A 53 -5.05 5.03 -7.68
N THR A 54 -5.15 6.12 -8.44
CA THR A 54 -4.00 6.79 -9.03
C THR A 54 -3.83 8.14 -8.36
N ALA A 55 -2.60 8.63 -8.32
CA ALA A 55 -2.33 10.03 -8.01
C ALA A 55 -3.18 10.98 -8.88
N ASP A 56 -3.39 12.21 -8.45
CA ASP A 56 -3.88 13.27 -9.32
C ASP A 56 -2.67 14.06 -9.86
N ASP A 57 -2.08 13.57 -10.95
CA ASP A 57 -0.85 14.10 -11.55
C ASP A 57 -0.92 14.06 -13.06
N ASP A 58 -0.41 15.11 -13.71
CA ASP A 58 -0.38 15.28 -15.16
C ASP A 58 0.49 14.24 -15.88
N HIS A 59 1.34 13.51 -15.14
CA HIS A 59 2.20 12.47 -15.69
C HIS A 59 1.55 11.08 -15.69
N ILE A 60 0.27 10.93 -15.31
CA ILE A 60 -0.41 9.62 -15.34
C ILE A 60 -0.86 9.32 -16.76
N CYS A 61 -0.63 8.08 -17.21
CA CYS A 61 -1.12 7.67 -18.53
C CYS A 61 -2.64 7.43 -18.52
N ASP A 62 -3.29 7.65 -19.66
CA ASP A 62 -4.75 7.52 -19.83
C ASP A 62 -5.29 6.19 -19.29
N VAL A 63 -4.61 5.06 -19.56
CA VAL A 63 -5.06 3.73 -19.09
C VAL A 63 -5.18 3.66 -17.57
N CYS A 64 -4.26 4.29 -16.85
CA CYS A 64 -4.28 4.34 -15.39
C CYS A 64 -5.30 5.38 -14.90
N SER A 65 -5.38 6.53 -15.57
CA SER A 65 -6.35 7.59 -15.28
C SER A 65 -7.80 7.09 -15.41
N ASP A 66 -8.12 6.40 -16.50
CA ASP A 66 -9.43 5.79 -16.79
C ASP A 66 -9.80 4.69 -15.78
N ALA A 67 -8.80 4.13 -15.10
CA ALA A 67 -9.00 3.13 -14.07
C ALA A 67 -9.14 3.72 -12.66
N ASN A 68 -8.85 5.00 -12.46
CA ASN A 68 -8.94 5.64 -11.16
C ASN A 68 -10.37 5.55 -10.59
N GLY A 69 -10.46 5.26 -9.30
CA GLY A 69 -11.73 5.11 -8.59
C GLY A 69 -12.46 3.79 -8.88
N ARG A 70 -11.89 2.86 -9.65
CA ARG A 70 -12.51 1.54 -9.84
C ARG A 70 -12.51 0.75 -8.54
N VAL A 71 -13.65 0.13 -8.24
CA VAL A 71 -13.85 -0.67 -7.04
C VAL A 71 -14.16 -2.11 -7.40
N PHE A 72 -13.51 -3.04 -6.68
CA PHE A 72 -13.61 -4.47 -6.92
C PHE A 72 -13.94 -5.20 -5.63
N SER A 73 -14.70 -6.29 -5.78
CA SER A 73 -14.95 -7.26 -4.70
C SER A 73 -13.77 -8.22 -4.56
N SER A 74 -13.62 -8.84 -3.39
CA SER A 74 -12.58 -9.86 -3.15
C SER A 74 -12.64 -11.02 -4.14
N SER A 75 -13.83 -11.43 -4.58
CA SER A 75 -14.00 -12.52 -5.54
C SER A 75 -13.48 -12.17 -6.94
N GLN A 76 -13.50 -10.89 -7.32
CA GLN A 76 -12.90 -10.42 -8.57
C GLN A 76 -11.37 -10.40 -8.46
N VAL A 77 -10.84 -9.85 -7.36
CA VAL A 77 -9.38 -9.72 -7.12
C VAL A 77 -8.70 -11.07 -6.95
N ALA A 78 -9.39 -12.07 -6.39
CA ALA A 78 -8.85 -13.42 -6.20
C ALA A 78 -8.63 -14.21 -7.50
N LYS A 79 -9.14 -13.74 -8.64
CA LYS A 79 -8.95 -14.40 -9.94
C LYS A 79 -7.48 -14.26 -10.39
N ARG A 80 -6.87 -15.35 -10.85
CA ARG A 80 -5.46 -15.35 -11.33
C ARG A 80 -5.20 -14.35 -12.46
N SER A 81 -6.18 -14.08 -13.30
CA SER A 81 -6.11 -13.14 -14.42
C SER A 81 -6.60 -11.73 -14.06
N PHE A 82 -6.79 -11.43 -12.78
CA PHE A 82 -7.27 -10.13 -12.36
C PHE A 82 -6.27 -9.02 -12.73
N SER A 83 -6.80 -7.98 -13.36
CA SER A 83 -6.13 -6.72 -13.58
C SER A 83 -7.13 -5.60 -13.31
N PRO A 84 -6.77 -4.55 -12.55
CA PRO A 84 -7.62 -3.38 -12.39
C PRO A 84 -7.69 -2.54 -13.68
N LEU A 85 -6.72 -2.73 -14.57
CA LEU A 85 -6.58 -2.03 -15.85
C LEU A 85 -7.15 -2.85 -16.99
N ASP A 86 -7.73 -2.16 -17.98
CA ASP A 86 -8.16 -2.75 -19.27
C ASP A 86 -7.02 -3.00 -20.25
N GLY A 87 -5.80 -2.65 -19.86
CA GLY A 87 -4.59 -2.82 -20.66
C GLY A 87 -3.35 -2.70 -19.79
N LYS A 88 -2.21 -2.47 -20.42
CA LYS A 88 -0.95 -2.22 -19.72
C LYS A 88 -0.73 -0.72 -19.55
N CYS A 89 -0.04 -0.35 -18.47
CA CYS A 89 0.44 1.03 -18.31
C CYS A 89 1.32 1.40 -19.52
N LYS A 90 1.06 2.58 -20.12
CA LYS A 90 1.79 3.04 -21.32
C LYS A 90 3.19 3.60 -21.00
N ARG A 91 3.52 3.81 -19.72
CA ARG A 91 4.80 4.40 -19.30
C ARG A 91 5.88 3.35 -19.12
N ALA A 92 7.13 3.73 -19.41
CA ALA A 92 8.30 2.90 -19.15
C ALA A 92 8.49 2.61 -17.64
N VAL A 93 8.34 3.64 -16.80
CA VAL A 93 8.18 3.47 -15.35
C VAL A 93 6.68 3.40 -15.06
N PRO A 94 6.15 2.29 -14.51
CA PRO A 94 4.73 2.16 -14.22
C PRO A 94 4.22 3.32 -13.36
N CYS A 95 3.01 3.80 -13.64
CA CYS A 95 2.36 4.77 -12.76
C CYS A 95 2.32 4.20 -11.34
N ALA A 96 2.63 5.02 -10.34
CA ALA A 96 2.64 4.62 -8.93
C ALA A 96 1.20 4.53 -8.36
N SER A 97 0.31 3.91 -9.13
CA SER A 97 -1.06 3.58 -8.75
C SER A 97 -1.07 2.38 -7.80
N VAL A 98 -2.11 2.27 -6.99
CA VAL A 98 -2.20 1.26 -5.94
C VAL A 98 -3.59 0.63 -5.90
N LEU A 99 -3.64 -0.65 -5.57
CA LEU A 99 -4.88 -1.36 -5.24
C LEU A 99 -4.98 -1.47 -3.71
N VAL A 100 -5.91 -0.73 -3.11
CA VAL A 100 -6.08 -0.62 -1.67
C VAL A 100 -7.29 -1.42 -1.22
N GLY A 101 -7.08 -2.44 -0.39
CA GLY A 101 -8.16 -3.23 0.18
C GLY A 101 -8.65 -2.66 1.51
N LEU A 102 -9.89 -2.20 1.57
CA LEU A 102 -10.58 -1.65 2.75
C LEU A 102 -11.70 -2.58 3.22
N TYR A 103 -11.95 -2.61 4.52
CA TYR A 103 -13.05 -3.35 5.15
C TYR A 103 -14.36 -2.57 5.13
N GLY A 104 -14.30 -1.24 5.25
CA GLY A 104 -15.47 -0.41 4.95
C GLY A 104 -16.53 -0.34 6.06
N GLY A 105 -16.11 -0.20 7.32
CA GLY A 105 -17.01 -0.18 8.46
C GLY A 105 -17.91 1.06 8.62
N TRP A 106 -17.74 2.10 7.79
CA TRP A 106 -18.44 3.39 7.89
C TRP A 106 -19.48 3.60 6.78
N LEU A 107 -20.31 4.64 6.91
CA LEU A 107 -21.51 4.85 6.10
C LEU A 107 -21.22 4.93 4.59
N GLU A 108 -20.26 5.76 4.20
CA GLU A 108 -19.87 6.01 2.82
C GLU A 108 -19.34 4.73 2.16
N ALA A 109 -18.50 3.98 2.88
CA ALA A 109 -18.02 2.67 2.44
C ALA A 109 -19.13 1.62 2.29
N ARG A 110 -20.10 1.60 3.19
CA ARG A 110 -21.24 0.66 3.10
C ARG A 110 -22.06 0.88 1.84
N GLY A 111 -22.29 2.14 1.44
CA GLY A 111 -22.96 2.45 0.18
C GLY A 111 -22.22 1.88 -1.04
N VAL A 112 -20.89 1.93 -1.04
CA VAL A 112 -20.05 1.33 -2.10
C VAL A 112 -20.14 -0.21 -2.06
N LEU A 113 -20.09 -0.81 -0.88
CA LEU A 113 -20.23 -2.27 -0.70
C LEU A 113 -21.61 -2.78 -1.17
N GLU A 114 -22.68 -2.06 -0.89
CA GLU A 114 -24.02 -2.40 -1.36
C GLU A 114 -24.12 -2.34 -2.88
N ARG A 115 -23.58 -1.27 -3.49
CA ARG A 115 -23.45 -1.18 -4.95
C ARG A 115 -22.64 -2.35 -5.52
N LEU A 116 -21.53 -2.71 -4.90
CA LEU A 116 -20.70 -3.86 -5.30
C LEU A 116 -21.50 -5.14 -5.28
N ARG A 117 -22.21 -5.41 -4.17
CA ARG A 117 -23.03 -6.63 -4.01
C ARG A 117 -24.14 -6.71 -5.04
N ALA A 118 -24.83 -5.61 -5.33
CA ALA A 118 -25.87 -5.56 -6.34
C ALA A 118 -25.31 -5.88 -7.75
N ASN A 119 -24.08 -5.44 -8.04
CA ASN A 119 -23.44 -5.61 -9.34
C ASN A 119 -22.61 -6.91 -9.50
N LEU A 120 -22.47 -7.72 -8.45
CA LEU A 120 -21.74 -8.99 -8.51
C LEU A 120 -22.28 -9.93 -9.61
N ARG A 121 -23.60 -9.91 -9.85
CA ARG A 121 -24.26 -10.79 -10.83
C ARG A 121 -24.25 -10.22 -12.24
N SER A 122 -24.31 -8.89 -12.39
CA SER A 122 -24.30 -8.22 -13.69
C SER A 122 -22.89 -8.11 -14.29
N GLY A 123 -21.85 -8.25 -13.47
CA GLY A 123 -20.46 -8.03 -13.88
C GLY A 123 -20.16 -6.56 -14.18
N GLN A 124 -21.09 -5.66 -13.87
CA GLN A 124 -20.94 -4.23 -14.09
C GLN A 124 -19.85 -3.68 -13.16
N ARG A 125 -18.96 -2.87 -13.74
CA ARG A 125 -17.86 -2.25 -13.02
C ARG A 125 -18.39 -1.05 -12.24
N ILE A 126 -17.88 -0.89 -11.02
CA ILE A 126 -18.11 0.31 -10.23
C ILE A 126 -16.89 1.18 -10.36
N GLN A 127 -17.13 2.43 -10.72
CA GLN A 127 -16.14 3.47 -10.76
C GLN A 127 -16.70 4.65 -9.99
N LEU A 128 -15.94 5.08 -8.98
CA LEU A 128 -16.27 6.25 -8.19
C LEU A 128 -15.70 7.50 -8.85
N SER A 129 -16.48 8.59 -8.80
CA SER A 129 -15.98 9.90 -9.18
C SER A 129 -14.93 10.39 -8.18
N PRO A 130 -14.08 11.38 -8.54
CA PRO A 130 -13.16 12.02 -7.60
C PRO A 130 -13.86 12.57 -6.36
N GLU A 131 -15.08 13.07 -6.49
CA GLU A 131 -15.91 13.58 -5.39
C GLU A 131 -16.36 12.44 -4.47
N GLU A 132 -16.81 11.32 -5.03
CA GLU A 132 -17.18 10.13 -4.25
C GLU A 132 -15.96 9.56 -3.50
N MET A 133 -14.79 9.53 -4.13
CA MET A 133 -13.53 9.12 -3.49
C MET A 133 -13.15 10.05 -2.34
N ARG A 134 -13.26 11.38 -2.52
CA ARG A 134 -13.01 12.36 -1.45
C ARG A 134 -14.03 12.24 -0.32
N ALA A 135 -15.31 12.08 -0.64
CA ALA A 135 -16.36 11.87 0.37
C ALA A 135 -16.07 10.62 1.22
N MET A 136 -15.59 9.54 0.59
CA MET A 136 -15.24 8.30 1.29
C MET A 136 -14.11 8.50 2.32
N VAL A 137 -13.03 9.20 1.96
CA VAL A 137 -11.88 9.41 2.85
C VAL A 137 -12.10 10.50 3.90
N ASN A 138 -12.98 11.47 3.62
CA ASN A 138 -13.37 12.52 4.56
C ASN A 138 -14.55 12.11 5.47
N GLY A 139 -15.13 10.93 5.24
CA GLY A 139 -16.24 10.39 6.05
C GLY A 139 -15.80 10.06 7.48
N GLN A 140 -16.75 9.59 8.30
CA GLN A 140 -16.48 9.25 9.71
C GLN A 140 -15.84 7.86 9.88
N TRP A 141 -14.85 7.53 9.06
CA TRP A 141 -14.19 6.22 9.06
C TRP A 141 -13.45 5.92 10.35
N GLU A 142 -12.91 6.94 11.04
CA GLU A 142 -12.20 6.80 12.32
C GLU A 142 -13.09 6.24 13.44
N ARG A 143 -14.41 6.47 13.36
CA ARG A 143 -15.38 5.96 14.34
C ARG A 143 -15.81 4.52 14.07
N SER A 144 -15.35 3.94 12.95
CA SER A 144 -15.75 2.60 12.55
C SER A 144 -14.92 1.52 13.23
N ILE A 145 -15.51 0.33 13.36
CA ILE A 145 -14.81 -0.86 13.90
C ILE A 145 -13.61 -1.30 13.05
N SER A 146 -13.54 -0.87 11.79
CA SER A 146 -12.42 -1.19 10.89
C SER A 146 -11.38 -0.08 10.80
N ALA A 147 -11.53 1.02 11.57
CA ALA A 147 -10.69 2.20 11.49
C ALA A 147 -9.19 1.87 11.54
N ASP A 148 -8.74 1.08 12.51
CA ASP A 148 -7.33 0.74 12.64
C ASP A 148 -6.79 -0.08 11.46
N THR A 149 -7.62 -0.97 10.90
CA THR A 149 -7.22 -1.79 9.75
C THR A 149 -7.21 -0.99 8.44
N ASP A 150 -8.16 -0.07 8.30
CA ASP A 150 -8.33 0.72 7.08
C ASP A 150 -7.47 2.00 7.07
N ARG A 151 -6.95 2.44 8.22
CA ARG A 151 -6.25 3.73 8.41
C ARG A 151 -5.17 4.00 7.35
N LEU A 152 -4.26 3.05 7.11
CA LEU A 152 -3.20 3.22 6.11
C LEU A 152 -3.74 3.27 4.68
N GLY A 153 -4.79 2.49 4.42
CA GLY A 153 -5.50 2.51 3.15
C GLY A 153 -6.20 3.85 2.91
N ILE A 154 -6.84 4.42 3.94
CA ILE A 154 -7.49 5.72 3.83
C ILE A 154 -6.46 6.83 3.57
N HIS A 155 -5.38 6.89 4.34
CA HIS A 155 -4.38 7.95 4.16
C HIS A 155 -3.68 7.90 2.79
N ILE A 156 -3.45 6.71 2.21
CA ILE A 156 -2.87 6.66 0.86
C ILE A 156 -3.87 7.11 -0.22
N ILE A 157 -5.15 6.79 -0.05
CA ILE A 157 -6.21 7.23 -0.98
C ILE A 157 -6.41 8.74 -0.86
N GLU A 158 -6.51 9.24 0.36
CA GLU A 158 -6.58 10.67 0.66
C GLU A 158 -5.40 11.41 0.02
N ALA A 159 -4.17 10.93 0.25
CA ALA A 159 -3.00 11.58 -0.30
C ALA A 159 -3.06 11.65 -1.85
N MET A 160 -3.46 10.56 -2.51
CA MET A 160 -3.61 10.53 -3.97
C MET A 160 -4.71 11.46 -4.47
N CYS A 161 -5.83 11.59 -3.75
CA CYS A 161 -6.94 12.46 -4.12
C CYS A 161 -6.64 13.96 -3.95
N TYR A 162 -5.64 14.31 -3.13
CA TYR A 162 -5.36 15.69 -2.75
C TYR A 162 -4.06 16.26 -3.33
N GLU A 163 -3.24 15.49 -4.07
CA GLU A 163 -1.94 15.97 -4.56
C GLU A 163 -1.96 17.30 -5.33
N LYS A 164 -3.02 17.59 -6.11
CA LYS A 164 -3.21 18.88 -6.79
C LYS A 164 -4.02 19.91 -6.01
N ILE A 165 -4.90 19.44 -5.12
CA ILE A 165 -5.84 20.30 -4.40
C ILE A 165 -5.18 20.90 -3.17
N ASN A 166 -4.46 20.06 -2.41
CA ASN A 166 -3.76 20.44 -1.19
C ASN A 166 -2.54 19.52 -1.00
N ALA A 167 -1.38 20.03 -1.40
CA ALA A 167 -0.13 19.28 -1.33
C ALA A 167 0.26 18.91 0.12
N ASP A 168 -0.07 19.73 1.12
CA ASP A 168 0.28 19.47 2.52
C ASP A 168 -0.46 18.26 3.07
N VAL A 169 -1.76 18.14 2.74
CA VAL A 169 -2.57 16.95 3.09
C VAL A 169 -1.98 15.70 2.43
N ALA A 170 -1.60 15.80 1.16
CA ALA A 170 -1.01 14.68 0.44
C ALA A 170 0.36 14.26 1.00
N ILE A 171 1.22 15.23 1.31
CA ILE A 171 2.52 15.00 1.97
C ILE A 171 2.31 14.32 3.32
N ALA A 172 1.40 14.81 4.16
CA ALA A 172 1.11 14.24 5.47
C ALA A 172 0.62 12.78 5.36
N GLY A 173 -0.32 12.52 4.44
CA GLY A 173 -0.85 11.17 4.22
C GLY A 173 0.22 10.19 3.74
N TYR A 174 1.07 10.57 2.79
CA TYR A 174 2.17 9.70 2.35
C TYR A 174 3.23 9.48 3.42
N ARG A 175 3.61 10.53 4.18
CA ARG A 175 4.54 10.40 5.31
C ARG A 175 4.01 9.41 6.33
N PHE A 176 2.74 9.54 6.70
CA PHE A 176 2.07 8.63 7.62
C PHE A 176 2.17 7.17 7.14
N VAL A 177 1.89 6.91 5.86
CA VAL A 177 2.00 5.56 5.28
C VAL A 177 3.44 5.03 5.33
N VAL A 178 4.43 5.85 4.95
CA VAL A 178 5.85 5.45 4.96
C VAL A 178 6.32 5.06 6.36
N ASP A 179 5.90 5.82 7.38
CA ASP A 179 6.35 5.63 8.76
C ASP A 179 5.60 4.50 9.49
N GLN A 180 4.32 4.30 9.17
CA GLN A 180 3.44 3.38 9.91
C GLN A 180 3.23 2.02 9.20
N ALA A 181 3.47 1.91 7.89
CA ALA A 181 3.35 0.62 7.19
C ALA A 181 4.52 -0.32 7.55
N LYS A 182 4.32 -1.11 8.62
CA LYS A 182 5.29 -2.09 9.17
C LYS A 182 4.88 -3.54 8.96
N GLU A 183 3.59 -3.78 8.74
CA GLU A 183 3.04 -5.13 8.56
C GLU A 183 3.04 -5.56 7.09
N ILE A 184 3.11 -6.88 6.86
CA ILE A 184 3.24 -7.45 5.52
C ILE A 184 2.11 -6.99 4.59
N ARG A 185 0.87 -6.98 5.08
CA ARG A 185 -0.32 -6.54 4.34
C ARG A 185 -0.24 -5.08 3.85
N HIS A 186 0.58 -4.24 4.49
CA HIS A 186 0.73 -2.83 4.14
C HIS A 186 1.96 -2.57 3.24
N LEU A 187 2.83 -3.56 3.02
CA LEU A 187 4.08 -3.34 2.27
C LEU A 187 3.83 -2.98 0.80
N MET A 188 2.70 -3.38 0.22
CA MET A 188 2.29 -2.98 -1.13
C MET A 188 2.08 -1.45 -1.26
N LEU A 189 1.83 -0.75 -0.15
CA LEU A 189 1.58 0.69 -0.16
C LEU A 189 2.88 1.51 -0.11
N LEU A 190 3.97 0.91 0.37
CA LEU A 190 5.23 1.62 0.64
C LEU A 190 5.87 2.18 -0.62
N VAL A 191 6.11 1.34 -1.64
CA VAL A 191 6.81 1.76 -2.85
C VAL A 191 6.05 2.90 -3.56
N PRO A 192 4.73 2.80 -3.78
CA PRO A 192 3.95 3.94 -4.28
C PRO A 192 4.08 5.19 -3.39
N ALA A 193 3.94 5.07 -2.07
CA ALA A 193 4.01 6.21 -1.15
C ALA A 193 5.39 6.90 -1.18
N TYR A 194 6.49 6.14 -1.16
CA TYR A 194 7.84 6.70 -1.29
C TYR A 194 8.03 7.47 -2.60
N ILE A 195 7.61 6.87 -3.71
CA ILE A 195 7.75 7.48 -5.04
C ILE A 195 6.95 8.78 -5.12
N ARG A 196 5.68 8.75 -4.73
CA ARG A 196 4.79 9.92 -4.79
C ARG A 196 5.25 11.03 -3.86
N LEU A 197 5.57 10.70 -2.61
CA LEU A 197 6.08 11.67 -1.64
C LEU A 197 7.38 12.33 -2.13
N THR A 198 8.33 11.54 -2.66
CA THR A 198 9.56 12.09 -3.23
C THR A 198 9.27 13.05 -4.38
N GLN A 199 8.36 12.68 -5.28
CA GLN A 199 7.96 13.53 -6.41
C GLN A 199 7.29 14.83 -5.93
N LEU A 200 6.44 14.74 -4.90
CA LEU A 200 5.72 15.87 -4.35
C LEU A 200 6.65 16.84 -3.62
N LEU A 201 7.56 16.33 -2.78
CA LEU A 201 8.58 17.14 -2.10
C LEU A 201 9.50 17.88 -3.09
N ILE A 202 9.92 17.21 -4.18
CA ILE A 202 10.69 17.87 -5.23
C ILE A 202 9.89 19.01 -5.88
N ARG A 203 8.61 18.77 -6.17
CA ARG A 203 7.72 19.78 -6.78
C ARG A 203 7.47 20.97 -5.87
N THR A 204 7.38 20.77 -4.56
CA THR A 204 7.14 21.84 -3.57
C THR A 204 8.43 22.54 -3.14
N GLY A 205 9.59 22.13 -3.64
CA GLY A 205 10.88 22.77 -3.33
C GLY A 205 11.58 22.21 -2.07
N GLU A 206 11.05 21.17 -1.45
CA GLU A 206 11.59 20.51 -0.26
C GLU A 206 12.72 19.52 -0.61
N ALA A 207 13.75 20.01 -1.31
CA ALA A 207 14.80 19.19 -1.89
C ALA A 207 15.63 18.41 -0.86
N ALA A 208 15.88 19.00 0.32
CA ALA A 208 16.63 18.35 1.38
C ALA A 208 15.88 17.14 1.97
N GLU A 209 14.59 17.30 2.23
CA GLU A 209 13.74 16.20 2.71
C GLU A 209 13.55 15.13 1.64
N ALA A 210 13.37 15.54 0.37
CA ALA A 210 13.29 14.58 -0.74
C ALA A 210 14.56 13.72 -0.82
N LEU A 211 15.74 14.29 -0.57
CA LEU A 211 17.00 13.54 -0.57
C LEU A 211 17.05 12.53 0.57
N GLU A 212 16.73 12.94 1.80
CA GLU A 212 16.67 12.05 2.96
C GLU A 212 15.70 10.89 2.71
N LEU A 213 14.54 11.18 2.12
CA LEU A 213 13.53 10.18 1.80
C LEU A 213 14.03 9.15 0.78
N VAL A 214 14.79 9.57 -0.24
CA VAL A 214 15.40 8.67 -1.22
C VAL A 214 16.45 7.77 -0.55
N GLU A 215 17.25 8.32 0.36
CA GLU A 215 18.25 7.53 1.11
C GLU A 215 17.57 6.49 2.02
N ARG A 216 16.50 6.89 2.72
CA ARG A 216 15.65 5.97 3.50
C ARG A 216 15.05 4.87 2.61
N PHE A 217 14.62 5.19 1.40
CA PHE A 217 14.11 4.22 0.44
C PHE A 217 15.20 3.20 0.03
N GLU A 218 16.40 3.66 -0.32
CA GLU A 218 17.53 2.79 -0.69
C GLU A 218 17.94 1.86 0.47
N ALA A 219 17.99 2.39 1.69
CA ALA A 219 18.30 1.60 2.88
C ALA A 219 17.23 0.54 3.18
N ARG A 220 15.95 0.89 3.01
CA ARG A 220 14.82 -0.02 3.26
C ARG A 220 14.69 -1.12 2.21
N PHE A 221 15.01 -0.82 0.95
CA PHE A 221 14.90 -1.74 -0.17
C PHE A 221 16.28 -2.03 -0.78
N PRO A 222 17.09 -2.94 -0.21
CA PRO A 222 18.39 -3.28 -0.76
C PRO A 222 18.26 -3.90 -2.16
N THR A 223 19.28 -3.73 -3.00
CA THR A 223 19.28 -4.12 -4.42
C THR A 223 19.26 -5.64 -4.64
N ASN A 224 19.73 -6.40 -3.66
CA ASN A 224 19.78 -7.87 -3.71
C ASN A 224 18.44 -8.55 -3.38
N ARG A 225 17.38 -7.79 -3.03
CA ARG A 225 16.06 -8.35 -2.70
C ARG A 225 15.01 -7.99 -3.75
N ARG A 226 14.22 -9.00 -4.10
CA ARG A 226 13.10 -8.95 -5.06
C ARG A 226 11.86 -9.57 -4.44
N GLY A 227 10.70 -9.19 -4.95
CA GLY A 227 9.41 -9.72 -4.52
C GLY A 227 8.27 -8.77 -4.89
N PRO A 228 7.02 -9.19 -4.65
CA PRO A 228 5.83 -8.43 -5.01
C PRO A 228 5.73 -7.07 -4.28
N HIS A 229 6.34 -6.96 -3.10
CA HIS A 229 6.38 -5.75 -2.29
C HIS A 229 7.66 -4.91 -2.46
N PHE A 230 8.59 -5.37 -3.31
CA PHE A 230 9.85 -4.68 -3.56
C PHE A 230 9.74 -3.80 -4.82
N PRO A 231 10.49 -2.70 -4.90
CA PRO A 231 10.48 -1.87 -6.08
C PRO A 231 11.08 -2.58 -7.29
N SER A 232 10.51 -2.32 -8.46
CA SER A 232 11.03 -2.77 -9.75
C SER A 232 12.36 -2.11 -10.07
N ASP A 233 13.08 -2.62 -11.08
CA ASP A 233 14.35 -2.02 -11.50
C ASP A 233 14.16 -0.61 -12.05
N GLU A 234 13.09 -0.38 -12.79
CA GLU A 234 12.74 0.93 -13.32
C GLU A 234 12.43 1.93 -12.20
N GLN A 235 11.74 1.49 -11.14
CA GLN A 235 11.46 2.32 -9.97
C GLN A 235 12.74 2.65 -9.18
N ARG A 236 13.65 1.69 -9.05
CA ARG A 236 14.95 1.90 -8.39
C ARG A 236 15.81 2.89 -9.18
N GLU A 237 15.86 2.74 -10.50
CA GLU A 237 16.63 3.63 -11.37
C GLU A 237 16.07 5.06 -11.36
N MET A 238 14.74 5.19 -11.36
CA MET A 238 14.08 6.49 -11.20
C MET A 238 14.48 7.17 -9.88
N MET A 239 14.49 6.44 -8.76
CA MET A 239 14.90 7.00 -7.46
C MET A 239 16.39 7.40 -7.45
N ARG A 240 17.27 6.57 -8.04
CA ARG A 240 18.70 6.90 -8.21
C ARG A 240 18.94 8.15 -9.04
N THR A 241 18.18 8.29 -10.13
CA THR A 241 18.24 9.47 -11.00
C THR A 241 17.83 10.73 -10.23
N LYS A 242 16.74 10.65 -9.44
CA LYS A 242 16.29 11.75 -8.58
C LYS A 242 17.32 12.12 -7.51
N LYS A 243 17.93 11.14 -6.84
CA LYS A 243 19.03 11.38 -5.89
C LYS A 243 20.16 12.18 -6.51
N THR A 244 20.60 11.75 -7.69
CA THR A 244 21.69 12.41 -8.43
C THR A 244 21.33 13.86 -8.79
N GLN A 245 20.08 14.12 -9.18
CA GLN A 245 19.60 15.48 -9.47
C GLN A 245 19.55 16.35 -8.20
N LEU A 246 19.04 15.81 -7.09
CA LEU A 246 18.96 16.49 -5.80
C LEU A 246 20.35 16.87 -5.27
N LEU A 247 21.31 15.96 -5.34
CA LEU A 247 22.69 16.21 -4.92
C LEU A 247 23.38 17.29 -5.74
N LYS A 248 23.08 17.40 -7.04
CA LYS A 248 23.61 18.48 -7.90
C LYS A 248 22.97 19.84 -7.60
N GLY A 249 21.71 19.85 -7.16
CA GLY A 249 20.95 21.07 -6.86
C GLY A 249 21.17 21.64 -5.46
N LEU A 250 21.71 20.84 -4.53
CA LEU A 250 22.04 21.30 -3.18
C LEU A 250 23.36 22.10 -3.21
N PRO A 251 23.42 23.29 -2.59
CA PRO A 251 24.69 24.00 -2.43
C PRO A 251 25.65 23.10 -1.66
N LEU A 252 26.86 22.91 -2.21
CA LEU A 252 27.94 22.21 -1.54
C LEU A 252 28.09 22.79 -0.13
N LYS A 253 27.74 22.00 0.90
CA LYS A 253 28.13 22.32 2.27
C LYS A 253 29.65 22.25 2.31
N ILE A 254 30.32 23.39 2.15
CA ILE A 254 31.73 23.53 2.47
C ILE A 254 31.80 23.43 3.99
N PRO A 255 32.43 22.39 4.56
CA PRO A 255 32.63 22.34 6.00
C PRO A 255 33.57 23.49 6.39
N ALA A 256 33.13 24.27 7.38
CA ALA A 256 33.96 25.28 8.05
C ALA A 256 34.99 24.61 8.98
#